data_AF-A0A975ME75-F1
#
_entry.id   AF-A0A975ME75-F1
#
_cell.length_a   1.000
_cell.length_b   1.000
_cell.length_c   1.000
_cell.angle_alpha   90.00
_cell.angle_beta   90.00
_cell.angle_gamma   90.00
#
_symmetry.space_group_name_H-M   'P 1'
#
loop_
_entity.id
_entity.type
_entity.pdbx_description
1 polymer ?
#
loop_
_entity_poly.entity_id
_entity_poly.type
_entity_poly.pdbx_seq_one_letter_code
_entity_poly.pdbx_strand_id
1 'polypeptide(L)'
;MGGDESASAVEPHLPCGRLPDGAWLFAPFGEVLVTNSGRSVVCHACGDALAAVSAGHLRRHGLSLAGYRERFGLNRKTSLVAPALAQVRREEGARRWADNVSVREGLAVGQAMARSGELHDLGVAAQPAGSRRSQGRVAASSAGASGSLRSHRRQRSESARLRWTEAAAHLGFESLEAYLDDRRGQDASAHRVRKELGCGGSAAARLLRGAAPPGPGA
;
A
#
# COMPACT_ATOMS: atom_id res chain seq x y z
N MET A 1 33.54 -4.43 -8.87
CA MET A 1 32.66 -4.85 -9.98
C MET A 1 31.49 -5.56 -9.32
N GLY A 2 30.24 -5.12 -9.33
CA GLY A 2 29.49 -4.08 -10.03
C GLY A 2 28.04 -4.53 -9.82
N GLY A 3 27.14 -3.63 -9.43
CA GLY A 3 25.78 -4.03 -9.07
C GLY A 3 24.89 -2.90 -8.59
N ASP A 4 24.85 -1.83 -9.38
CA ASP A 4 23.69 -1.00 -9.70
C ASP A 4 22.49 -1.03 -8.71
N GLU A 5 22.62 -0.30 -7.60
CA GLU A 5 21.50 0.14 -6.76
C GLU A 5 20.95 1.46 -7.31
N SER A 6 20.45 1.47 -8.54
CA SER A 6 19.63 2.58 -9.05
C SER A 6 18.22 2.51 -8.48
N ALA A 7 18.11 2.45 -7.15
CA ALA A 7 16.96 2.97 -6.44
C ALA A 7 17.03 4.48 -6.61
N SER A 8 16.36 5.01 -7.63
CA SER A 8 16.24 6.45 -7.86
C SER A 8 15.85 7.12 -6.55
N ALA A 9 16.83 7.74 -5.91
CA ALA A 9 16.65 8.51 -4.70
C ALA A 9 15.86 9.74 -5.11
N VAL A 10 14.53 9.63 -5.08
CA VAL A 10 13.66 10.79 -5.23
C VAL A 10 14.01 11.71 -4.08
N GLU A 11 14.79 12.76 -4.36
CA GLU A 11 15.09 13.77 -3.37
C GLU A 11 13.75 14.35 -2.91
N PRO A 12 13.52 14.48 -1.59
CA PRO A 12 12.19 14.72 -1.02
C PRO A 12 11.50 15.99 -1.54
N HIS A 13 12.23 16.89 -2.19
CA HIS A 13 11.74 18.17 -2.72
C HIS A 13 11.57 18.17 -4.24
N LEU A 14 12.05 17.16 -4.96
CA LEU A 14 11.90 17.07 -6.41
C LEU A 14 10.59 16.37 -6.77
N PRO A 15 9.77 16.96 -7.65
CA PRO A 15 8.56 16.30 -8.10
C PRO A 15 8.91 15.03 -8.88
N CYS A 16 8.23 13.94 -8.58
CA CYS A 16 8.38 12.64 -9.24
C CYS A 16 7.24 12.33 -10.22
N GLY A 17 6.26 13.22 -10.38
CA GLY A 17 5.17 13.03 -11.35
C GLY A 17 4.13 14.15 -11.38
N ARG A 18 3.04 13.87 -12.10
CA ARG A 18 1.84 14.72 -12.21
C ARG A 18 0.58 13.94 -11.91
N LEU A 19 -0.35 14.59 -11.24
CA LEU A 19 -1.74 14.15 -11.13
C LEU A 19 -2.51 14.51 -12.42
N PRO A 20 -3.69 13.88 -12.67
CA PRO A 20 -4.52 14.18 -13.84
C PRO A 20 -5.02 15.63 -13.90
N ASP A 21 -5.13 16.29 -12.75
CA ASP A 21 -5.49 17.72 -12.63
C ASP A 21 -4.30 18.67 -12.92
N GLY A 22 -3.14 18.13 -13.32
CA GLY A 22 -1.93 18.90 -13.60
C GLY A 22 -1.13 19.29 -12.36
N ALA A 23 -1.56 18.92 -11.15
CA ALA A 23 -0.81 19.18 -9.93
C ALA A 23 0.48 18.33 -9.86
N TRP A 24 1.55 18.92 -9.32
CA TRP A 24 2.79 18.20 -9.04
C TRP A 24 2.61 17.13 -7.97
N LEU A 25 3.35 16.05 -8.12
CA LEU A 25 3.43 14.95 -7.17
C LEU A 25 4.86 14.80 -6.68
N PHE A 26 5.07 14.89 -5.36
CA PHE A 26 6.40 14.83 -4.73
C PHE A 26 6.73 13.49 -4.05
N ALA A 27 5.80 12.54 -4.08
CA ALA A 27 6.04 11.18 -3.62
C ALA A 27 5.25 10.18 -4.51
N PRO A 28 5.77 8.97 -4.76
CA PRO A 28 5.15 8.05 -5.72
C PRO A 28 3.68 7.75 -5.43
N PHE A 29 2.84 7.77 -6.46
CA PHE A 29 1.40 7.60 -6.30
C PHE A 29 1.06 6.24 -5.69
N GLY A 30 0.24 6.26 -4.62
CA GLY A 30 -0.17 5.06 -3.89
C GLY A 30 0.86 4.51 -2.91
N GLU A 31 2.00 5.19 -2.73
CA GLU A 31 3.08 4.76 -1.84
C GLU A 31 3.51 5.91 -0.92
N VAL A 32 3.81 5.61 0.34
CA VAL A 32 4.38 6.64 1.23
C VAL A 32 5.89 6.60 1.08
N LEU A 33 6.46 7.68 0.57
CA LEU A 33 7.91 7.86 0.51
C LEU A 33 8.44 8.15 1.92
N VAL A 34 9.21 7.20 2.46
CA VAL A 34 9.89 7.30 3.74
C VAL A 34 11.33 7.73 3.49
N THR A 35 11.80 8.74 4.21
CA THR A 35 13.15 9.29 4.08
C THR A 35 13.85 9.38 5.43
N ASN A 36 15.11 9.82 5.41
CA ASN A 36 15.90 10.05 6.62
C ASN A 36 15.95 8.80 7.53
N SER A 37 16.20 7.64 6.92
CA SER A 37 16.26 6.34 7.60
C SER A 37 15.02 6.03 8.46
N GLY A 38 13.83 6.40 7.99
CA GLY A 38 12.58 6.12 8.70
C GLY A 38 12.10 7.23 9.63
N ARG A 39 12.80 8.37 9.71
CA ARG A 39 12.42 9.51 10.56
C ARG A 39 11.41 10.45 9.92
N SER A 40 11.32 10.44 8.60
CA SER A 40 10.43 11.33 7.86
C SER A 40 9.61 10.59 6.81
N VAL A 41 8.44 11.14 6.49
CA VAL A 41 7.60 10.80 5.34
C VAL A 41 7.42 12.06 4.50
N VAL A 42 7.43 11.92 3.19
CA VAL A 42 7.29 13.05 2.26
C VAL A 42 5.81 13.32 1.98
N CYS A 43 5.40 14.58 2.15
CA CYS A 43 4.08 15.01 1.74
C CYS A 43 3.99 15.01 0.21
N HIS A 44 2.97 14.35 -0.34
CA HIS A 44 2.80 14.22 -1.79
C HIS A 44 2.45 15.54 -2.46
N ALA A 45 1.85 16.48 -1.72
CA ALA A 45 1.37 17.76 -2.23
C ALA A 45 2.47 18.83 -2.32
N CYS A 46 3.44 18.81 -1.40
CA CYS A 46 4.44 19.89 -1.29
C CYS A 46 5.90 19.42 -1.13
N GLY A 47 6.18 18.13 -0.99
CA GLY A 47 7.54 17.62 -0.82
C GLY A 47 8.12 17.77 0.59
N ASP A 48 7.41 18.38 1.54
CA ASP A 48 7.92 18.51 2.91
C ASP A 48 8.19 17.13 3.53
N ALA A 49 9.41 16.96 4.07
CA ALA A 49 9.79 15.79 4.85
C ALA A 49 9.35 15.97 6.32
N LEU A 50 8.37 15.17 6.75
CA LEU A 50 7.68 15.34 8.04
C LEU A 50 7.74 14.08 8.88
N ALA A 51 7.78 14.20 10.21
CA ALA A 51 7.59 13.03 11.07
C ALA A 51 6.17 12.42 10.94
N ALA A 52 5.18 13.25 10.57
CA ALA A 52 3.84 12.82 10.21
C ALA A 52 3.14 13.83 9.30
N VAL A 53 2.42 13.34 8.29
CA VAL A 53 1.44 14.14 7.53
C VAL A 53 0.17 14.27 8.38
N SER A 54 0.16 15.30 9.23
CA SER A 54 -0.91 15.54 10.20
C SER A 54 -2.09 16.30 9.62
N ALA A 55 -3.26 16.27 10.29
CA ALA A 55 -4.40 17.10 9.91
C ALA A 55 -4.04 18.60 9.88
N GLY A 56 -3.14 19.05 10.77
CA GLY A 56 -2.67 20.43 10.78
C GLY A 56 -1.88 20.81 9.53
N HIS A 57 -1.02 19.91 9.04
CA HIS A 57 -0.33 20.11 7.78
C HIS A 57 -1.32 20.10 6.59
N LEU A 58 -2.26 19.14 6.58
CA LEU A 58 -3.22 18.99 5.47
C LEU A 58 -4.22 20.13 5.32
N ARG A 59 -4.51 20.88 6.38
CA ARG A 59 -5.32 22.10 6.28
C ARG A 59 -4.71 23.13 5.33
N ARG A 60 -3.37 23.22 5.25
CA ARG A 60 -2.68 24.12 4.29
C ARG A 60 -2.94 23.74 2.84
N HIS A 61 -3.31 22.47 2.60
CA HIS A 61 -3.65 21.93 1.29
C HIS A 61 -5.15 21.84 1.04
N GLY A 62 -5.98 22.31 1.98
CA GLY A 62 -7.44 22.14 1.91
C GLY A 62 -7.91 20.69 1.96
N LEU A 63 -7.09 19.77 2.50
CA LEU A 63 -7.37 18.34 2.51
C LEU A 63 -7.69 17.82 3.91
N SER A 64 -8.61 16.85 3.97
CA SER A 64 -8.74 15.96 5.14
C SER A 64 -7.76 14.78 5.02
N LEU A 65 -7.55 14.03 6.11
CA LEU A 65 -6.74 12.80 6.07
C LEU A 65 -7.32 11.73 5.14
N ALA A 66 -8.64 11.70 4.96
CA ALA A 66 -9.30 10.79 4.04
C ALA A 66 -9.12 11.28 2.59
N GLY A 67 -9.39 12.57 2.35
CA GLY A 67 -9.23 13.19 1.03
C GLY A 67 -7.78 13.16 0.54
N TYR A 68 -6.80 13.33 1.43
CA TYR A 68 -5.39 13.16 1.10
C TYR A 68 -5.08 11.75 0.60
N ARG A 69 -5.53 10.71 1.32
CA ARG A 69 -5.31 9.33 0.89
C ARG A 69 -5.97 9.04 -0.44
N GLU A 70 -7.19 9.51 -0.65
CA GLU A 70 -7.92 9.35 -1.90
C GLU A 70 -7.21 10.04 -3.07
N ARG A 71 -6.84 11.31 -2.89
CA ARG A 71 -6.17 12.13 -3.90
C ARG A 71 -4.86 11.50 -4.36
N PHE A 72 -4.10 10.93 -3.44
CA PHE A 72 -2.78 10.35 -3.72
C PHE A 72 -2.78 8.83 -3.83
N GLY A 73 -3.96 8.20 -3.91
CA GLY A 73 -4.10 6.76 -4.10
C GLY A 73 -3.59 5.90 -2.94
N LEU A 74 -3.49 6.44 -1.73
CA LEU A 74 -3.04 5.67 -0.58
C LEU A 74 -4.18 4.78 -0.06
N ASN A 75 -3.84 3.55 0.36
CA ASN A 75 -4.81 2.71 1.08
C ASN A 75 -5.32 3.40 2.34
N ARG A 76 -6.57 3.13 2.70
CA ARG A 76 -7.20 3.69 3.91
C ARG A 76 -6.37 3.52 5.18
N LYS A 77 -5.73 2.36 5.32
CA LYS A 77 -4.91 1.99 6.49
C LYS A 77 -3.43 2.34 6.34
N THR A 78 -3.02 2.95 5.22
CA THR A 78 -1.64 3.42 5.07
C THR A 78 -1.34 4.44 6.16
N SER A 79 -0.27 4.16 6.91
CA SER A 79 0.25 5.07 7.93
C SER A 79 0.77 6.33 7.24
N LEU A 80 0.38 7.48 7.77
CA LEU A 80 0.91 8.78 7.36
C LEU A 80 1.96 9.30 8.36
N VAL A 81 2.45 8.41 9.22
CA VAL A 81 3.42 8.67 10.28
C VAL A 81 4.70 7.91 9.93
N ALA A 82 5.84 8.57 10.10
CA ALA A 82 7.14 7.97 9.87
C ALA A 82 7.39 6.79 10.83
N PRO A 83 8.06 5.71 10.37
CA PRO A 83 8.33 4.53 11.19
C PRO A 83 8.96 4.84 12.55
N ALA A 84 9.94 5.75 12.62
CA ALA A 84 10.60 6.10 13.87
C ALA A 84 9.61 6.73 14.88
N LEU A 85 8.77 7.67 14.43
CA LEU A 85 7.76 8.26 15.30
C LEU A 85 6.68 7.24 15.71
N ALA A 86 6.32 6.32 14.81
CA ALA A 86 5.39 5.25 15.13
C ALA A 86 5.96 4.31 16.22
N GLN A 87 7.26 4.02 16.17
CA GLN A 87 7.95 3.22 17.19
C GLN A 87 7.97 3.93 18.55
N VAL A 88 8.38 5.19 18.60
CA VAL A 88 8.37 5.99 19.85
C VAL A 88 6.98 6.02 20.48
N ARG A 89 5.93 6.24 19.67
CA ARG A 89 4.54 6.24 20.18
C ARG A 89 4.09 4.88 20.70
N ARG A 90 4.59 3.79 20.11
CA ARG A 90 4.30 2.43 20.58
C ARG A 90 4.96 2.17 21.94
N GLU A 91 6.22 2.52 22.08
CA GLU A 91 6.98 2.36 23.34
C GLU A 91 6.36 3.18 24.46
N GLU A 92 6.08 4.45 24.21
CA GLU A 92 5.41 5.33 25.18
C GLU A 92 4.01 4.82 25.56
N GLY A 93 3.26 4.30 24.57
CA GLY A 93 1.97 3.68 24.81
C GLY A 93 2.06 2.44 25.71
N ALA A 94 3.06 1.58 25.46
CA ALA A 94 3.31 0.39 26.28
C ALA A 94 3.73 0.76 27.71
N ARG A 95 4.63 1.76 27.86
CA ARG A 95 5.05 2.28 29.15
C ARG A 95 3.86 2.83 29.95
N ARG A 96 3.06 3.72 29.33
CA ARG A 96 1.83 4.25 29.97
C ARG A 96 0.88 3.14 30.40
N TRP A 97 0.71 2.14 29.55
CA TRP A 97 -0.14 0.99 29.87
C TRP A 97 0.39 0.20 31.08
N ALA A 98 1.70 0.00 31.19
CA ALA A 98 2.32 -0.73 32.31
C ALA A 98 2.29 0.07 33.62
N ASP A 99 2.52 1.37 33.56
CA ASP A 99 2.77 2.19 34.76
C ASP A 99 1.52 2.89 35.31
N ASN A 100 0.46 3.04 34.51
CA ASN A 100 -0.71 3.84 34.88
C ASN A 100 -1.99 2.99 35.06
N VAL A 101 -2.38 2.79 36.32
CA VAL A 101 -3.61 2.06 36.70
C VAL A 101 -4.86 2.75 36.13
N SER A 102 -4.97 4.07 36.21
CA SER A 102 -6.15 4.80 35.73
C SER A 102 -6.34 4.68 34.22
N VAL A 103 -5.26 4.54 33.44
CA VAL A 103 -5.35 4.23 32.00
C VAL A 103 -5.96 2.84 31.79
N ARG A 104 -5.57 1.84 32.58
CA ARG A 104 -6.13 0.48 32.48
C ARG A 104 -7.59 0.45 32.89
N GLU A 105 -7.94 1.08 34.01
CA GLU A 105 -9.31 1.17 34.51
C GLU A 105 -10.21 1.92 33.53
N GLY A 106 -9.77 3.08 33.03
CA GLY A 106 -10.51 3.87 32.05
C GLY A 106 -10.76 3.14 30.72
N LEU A 107 -9.88 2.22 30.33
CA LEU A 107 -10.04 1.40 29.12
C LEU A 107 -10.75 0.06 29.38
N ALA A 108 -10.91 -0.36 30.63
CA ALA A 108 -11.45 -1.68 30.98
C ALA A 108 -12.88 -1.89 30.45
N VAL A 109 -13.73 -0.86 30.58
CA VAL A 109 -15.11 -0.89 30.08
C VAL A 109 -15.14 -1.10 28.57
N GLY A 110 -14.38 -0.29 27.82
CA GLY A 110 -14.30 -0.43 26.36
C GLY A 110 -13.74 -1.78 25.92
N GLN A 111 -12.76 -2.33 26.65
CA GLN A 111 -12.23 -3.67 26.39
C GLN A 111 -13.26 -4.77 26.67
N ALA A 112 -14.06 -4.64 27.74
CA ALA A 112 -15.13 -5.57 28.04
C ALA A 112 -16.19 -5.57 26.92
N MET A 113 -16.63 -4.39 26.49
CA MET A 113 -17.58 -4.24 25.37
C MET A 113 -17.01 -4.76 24.05
N ALA A 114 -15.69 -4.64 23.83
CA ALA A 114 -15.04 -5.20 22.63
C ALA A 114 -15.04 -6.73 22.65
N ARG A 115 -14.79 -7.33 23.82
CA ARG A 115 -14.76 -8.80 24.00
C ARG A 115 -16.15 -9.42 23.93
N SER A 116 -17.17 -8.74 24.45
CA SER A 116 -18.56 -9.22 24.42
C SER A 116 -19.21 -9.11 23.04
N GLY A 117 -18.64 -8.29 22.14
CA GLY A 117 -19.24 -7.97 20.85
C GLY A 117 -20.18 -6.76 20.89
N GLU A 118 -20.47 -6.22 22.06
CA GLU A 118 -21.36 -5.05 22.23
C GLU A 118 -20.90 -3.83 21.41
N LEU A 119 -19.58 -3.56 21.36
CA LEU A 119 -19.04 -2.50 20.51
C LEU A 119 -19.30 -2.74 19.02
N HIS A 120 -19.33 -4.01 18.59
CA HIS A 120 -19.66 -4.35 17.21
C HIS A 120 -21.13 -4.04 16.92
N ASP A 121 -22.03 -4.45 17.82
CA ASP A 121 -23.48 -4.27 17.64
C ASP A 121 -23.87 -2.80 17.67
N LEU A 122 -23.33 -2.03 18.63
CA LEU A 122 -23.48 -0.57 18.66
C LEU A 122 -22.96 0.09 17.37
N GLY A 123 -21.82 -0.40 16.87
CA GLY A 123 -21.26 0.07 15.61
C GLY A 123 -22.11 -0.26 14.39
N VAL A 124 -22.82 -1.39 14.40
CA VAL A 124 -23.78 -1.78 13.34
C VAL A 124 -25.03 -0.90 13.42
N ALA A 125 -25.60 -0.73 14.61
CA ALA A 125 -26.81 0.06 14.82
C ALA A 125 -26.61 1.54 14.48
N ALA A 126 -25.41 2.10 14.74
CA ALA A 126 -25.09 3.49 14.44
C ALA A 126 -24.84 3.77 12.94
N GLN A 127 -24.73 2.76 12.09
CA GLN A 127 -24.44 2.93 10.66
C GLN A 127 -25.71 2.84 9.81
N PRO A 128 -25.92 3.76 8.84
CA PRO A 128 -27.00 3.63 7.87
C PRO A 128 -26.93 2.29 7.12
N ALA A 129 -28.08 1.69 6.83
CA ALA A 129 -28.16 0.44 6.06
C ALA A 129 -27.40 0.58 4.73
N GLY A 130 -26.58 -0.42 4.38
CA GLY A 130 -25.76 -0.41 3.17
C GLY A 130 -24.48 0.45 3.24
N SER A 131 -24.28 1.26 4.27
CA SER A 131 -23.03 2.04 4.45
C SER A 131 -21.90 1.24 5.10
N ARG A 132 -22.21 0.01 5.53
CA ARG A 132 -21.30 -0.86 6.27
C ARG A 132 -20.13 -1.29 5.39
N ARG A 133 -18.93 -0.86 5.78
CA ARG A 133 -17.70 -1.20 5.06
C ARG A 133 -17.17 -2.57 5.49
N SER A 134 -16.66 -3.34 4.53
CA SER A 134 -16.04 -4.65 4.77
C SER A 134 -14.96 -4.58 5.86
N GLN A 135 -15.07 -5.45 6.87
CA GLN A 135 -14.04 -5.60 7.90
C GLN A 135 -12.94 -6.58 7.45
N GLY A 136 -11.74 -6.47 8.02
CA GLY A 136 -10.56 -7.25 7.65
C GLY A 136 -9.50 -6.45 6.89
N ARG A 137 -8.21 -6.81 7.03
CA ARG A 137 -7.09 -6.07 6.39
C ARG A 137 -7.08 -6.22 4.87
N VAL A 138 -7.36 -7.43 4.37
CA VAL A 138 -7.37 -7.74 2.93
C VAL A 138 -8.61 -7.13 2.27
N ALA A 139 -9.81 -7.46 2.77
CA ALA A 139 -11.06 -6.90 2.26
C ALA A 139 -11.09 -5.36 2.34
N ALA A 140 -10.61 -4.74 3.42
CA ALA A 140 -10.52 -3.28 3.49
C ALA A 140 -9.43 -2.66 2.59
N SER A 141 -8.48 -3.46 2.09
CA SER A 141 -7.44 -3.01 1.14
C SER A 141 -7.87 -3.17 -0.32
N SER A 142 -8.71 -4.17 -0.63
CA SER A 142 -9.32 -4.36 -1.95
C SER A 142 -10.59 -3.51 -2.11
N ALA A 143 -11.58 -3.67 -1.23
CA ALA A 143 -12.84 -2.92 -1.27
C ALA A 143 -12.69 -1.46 -0.83
N GLY A 144 -11.72 -1.16 0.05
CA GLY A 144 -11.46 0.19 0.54
C GLY A 144 -10.44 1.00 -0.28
N ALA A 145 -9.94 0.46 -1.40
CA ALA A 145 -9.13 1.23 -2.35
C ALA A 145 -9.99 2.34 -2.98
N SER A 146 -9.43 3.54 -3.20
CA SER A 146 -10.11 4.56 -3.99
C SER A 146 -10.25 4.09 -5.45
N GLY A 147 -11.16 4.71 -6.21
CA GLY A 147 -11.27 4.46 -7.65
C GLY A 147 -9.94 4.72 -8.37
N SER A 148 -9.27 5.83 -8.03
CA SER A 148 -7.94 6.19 -8.54
C SER A 148 -6.88 5.12 -8.25
N LEU A 149 -6.86 4.55 -7.04
CA LEU A 149 -5.93 3.49 -6.67
C LEU A 149 -6.21 2.18 -7.40
N ARG A 150 -7.49 1.82 -7.61
CA ARG A 150 -7.86 0.65 -8.41
C ARG A 150 -7.39 0.81 -9.86
N SER A 151 -7.65 1.95 -10.48
CA SER A 151 -7.21 2.24 -11.85
C SER A 151 -5.70 2.20 -11.97
N HIS A 152 -4.96 2.81 -11.04
CA HIS A 152 -3.50 2.78 -11.05
C HIS A 152 -2.93 1.35 -10.89
N ARG A 153 -3.51 0.54 -9.98
CA ARG A 153 -3.13 -0.88 -9.84
C ARG A 153 -3.36 -1.66 -11.13
N ARG A 154 -4.51 -1.44 -11.78
CA ARG A 154 -4.84 -2.07 -13.06
C ARG A 154 -3.81 -1.68 -14.13
N GLN A 155 -3.52 -0.39 -14.27
CA GLN A 155 -2.53 0.11 -15.23
C GLN A 155 -1.14 -0.48 -14.97
N ARG A 156 -0.67 -0.51 -13.71
CA ARG A 156 0.62 -1.15 -13.36
C ARG A 156 0.64 -2.64 -13.70
N SER A 157 -0.46 -3.35 -13.48
CA SER A 157 -0.58 -4.77 -13.83
C SER A 157 -0.56 -5.00 -15.34
N GLU A 158 -1.24 -4.14 -16.11
CA GLU A 158 -1.25 -4.19 -17.58
C GLU A 158 0.15 -3.90 -18.13
N SER A 159 0.80 -2.82 -17.68
CA SER A 159 2.18 -2.50 -18.08
C SER A 159 3.18 -3.59 -17.69
N ALA A 160 2.99 -4.24 -16.53
CA ALA A 160 3.83 -5.38 -16.14
C ALA A 160 3.63 -6.58 -17.06
N ARG A 161 2.39 -6.91 -17.42
CA ARG A 161 2.10 -7.98 -18.39
C ARG A 161 2.69 -7.71 -19.76
N LEU A 162 2.64 -6.47 -20.24
CA LEU A 162 3.27 -6.09 -21.51
C LEU A 162 4.78 -6.36 -21.46
N ARG A 163 5.48 -5.92 -20.40
CA ARG A 163 6.92 -6.19 -20.23
C ARG A 163 7.25 -7.68 -20.19
N TRP A 164 6.42 -8.49 -19.53
CA TRP A 164 6.63 -9.94 -19.49
C TRP A 164 6.37 -10.60 -20.83
N THR A 165 5.40 -10.10 -21.59
CA THR A 165 5.10 -10.58 -22.95
C THR A 165 6.28 -10.28 -23.88
N GLU A 166 6.83 -9.07 -23.79
CA GLU A 166 8.03 -8.68 -24.53
C GLU A 166 9.26 -9.52 -24.14
N ALA A 167 9.47 -9.75 -22.84
CA ALA A 167 10.55 -10.63 -22.36
C ALA A 167 10.38 -12.08 -22.84
N ALA A 168 9.16 -12.61 -22.86
CA ALA A 168 8.87 -13.93 -23.42
C ALA A 168 9.15 -13.99 -24.92
N ALA A 169 8.80 -12.94 -25.67
CA ALA A 169 9.11 -12.82 -27.09
C ALA A 169 10.63 -12.82 -27.37
N HIS A 170 11.42 -12.13 -26.55
CA HIS A 170 12.88 -12.16 -26.64
C HIS A 170 13.49 -13.55 -26.36
N LEU A 171 12.78 -14.40 -25.64
CA LEU A 171 13.16 -15.80 -25.39
C LEU A 171 12.66 -16.76 -26.49
N GLY A 172 12.02 -16.24 -27.54
CA GLY A 172 11.54 -17.00 -28.70
C GLY A 172 10.11 -17.52 -28.58
N PHE A 173 9.32 -17.04 -27.62
CA PHE A 173 7.93 -17.47 -27.44
C PHE A 173 6.94 -16.50 -28.10
N GLU A 174 5.87 -17.02 -28.69
CA GLU A 174 4.84 -16.21 -29.36
C GLU A 174 3.97 -15.38 -28.38
N SER A 175 3.88 -15.82 -27.13
CA SER A 175 3.08 -15.17 -26.09
C SER A 175 3.62 -15.49 -24.70
N LEU A 176 3.19 -14.70 -23.72
CA LEU A 176 3.48 -14.97 -22.32
C LEU A 176 2.88 -16.32 -21.88
N GLU A 177 1.68 -16.64 -22.37
CA GLU A 177 0.99 -17.89 -22.08
C GLU A 177 1.76 -19.10 -22.64
N ALA A 178 2.23 -19.06 -23.89
CA ALA A 178 3.05 -20.11 -24.49
C ALA A 178 4.35 -20.34 -23.71
N TYR A 179 5.00 -19.25 -23.27
CA TYR A 179 6.16 -19.33 -22.38
C TYR A 179 5.82 -20.02 -21.05
N LEU A 180 4.71 -19.65 -20.41
CA LEU A 180 4.33 -20.21 -19.12
C LEU A 180 3.94 -21.69 -19.22
N ASP A 181 3.31 -22.11 -20.30
CA ASP A 181 2.96 -23.51 -20.54
C ASP A 181 4.20 -24.37 -20.74
N ASP A 182 5.16 -23.93 -21.55
CA ASP A 182 6.47 -24.59 -21.68
C ASP A 182 7.18 -24.70 -20.32
N ARG A 183 7.21 -23.61 -19.53
CA ARG A 183 7.86 -23.62 -18.22
C ARG A 183 7.16 -24.52 -17.21
N ARG A 184 5.84 -24.66 -17.26
CA ARG A 184 5.11 -25.65 -16.44
C ARG A 184 5.43 -27.07 -16.90
N GLY A 185 5.50 -27.33 -18.20
CA GLY A 185 5.88 -28.64 -18.73
C GLY A 185 7.31 -29.06 -18.37
N GLN A 186 8.21 -28.11 -18.14
CA GLN A 186 9.58 -28.33 -17.67
C GLN A 186 9.72 -28.32 -16.14
N ASP A 187 8.63 -28.24 -15.37
CA ASP A 187 8.64 -28.08 -13.91
C ASP A 187 9.56 -26.92 -13.44
N ALA A 188 9.59 -25.83 -14.20
CA ALA A 188 10.47 -24.71 -13.94
C ALA A 188 10.15 -24.04 -12.61
N SER A 189 11.19 -23.69 -11.85
CA SER A 189 11.01 -22.98 -10.59
C SER A 189 10.61 -21.52 -10.77
N ALA A 190 9.92 -20.95 -9.78
CA ALA A 190 9.60 -19.53 -9.74
C ALA A 190 10.85 -18.63 -9.80
N HIS A 191 12.01 -19.12 -9.35
CA HIS A 191 13.28 -18.40 -9.48
C HIS A 191 13.71 -18.25 -10.94
N ARG A 192 13.57 -19.31 -11.74
CA ARG A 192 13.92 -19.28 -13.18
C ARG A 192 13.05 -18.27 -13.92
N VAL A 193 11.72 -18.35 -13.75
CA VAL A 193 10.77 -17.40 -14.35
C VAL A 193 11.03 -15.96 -13.91
N ARG A 194 11.40 -15.75 -12.65
CA ARG A 194 11.80 -14.44 -12.13
C ARG A 194 12.98 -13.86 -12.90
N LYS A 195 14.01 -14.68 -13.14
CA LYS A 195 15.24 -14.28 -13.84
C LYS A 195 14.98 -14.03 -15.32
N GLU A 196 14.22 -14.89 -15.96
CA GLU A 196 13.92 -14.83 -17.41
C GLU A 196 12.98 -13.67 -17.77
N LEU A 197 11.92 -13.44 -16.98
CA LEU A 197 10.95 -12.37 -17.25
C LEU A 197 11.25 -11.04 -16.54
N GLY A 198 12.29 -10.99 -15.70
CA GLY A 198 12.59 -9.81 -14.87
C GLY A 198 11.45 -9.42 -13.91
N CYS A 199 10.62 -10.38 -13.50
CA CYS A 199 9.46 -10.12 -12.65
C CYS A 199 9.79 -10.29 -11.15
N GLY A 200 8.87 -9.91 -10.26
CA GLY A 200 9.03 -10.17 -8.81
C GLY A 200 8.79 -11.65 -8.46
N GLY A 201 9.42 -12.18 -7.40
CA GLY A 201 9.27 -13.60 -7.02
C GLY A 201 7.83 -14.05 -6.75
N SER A 202 7.02 -13.21 -6.10
CA SER A 202 5.59 -13.47 -5.89
C SER A 202 4.75 -13.38 -7.17
N ALA A 203 5.22 -12.66 -8.19
CA ALA A 203 4.59 -12.63 -9.50
C ALA A 203 4.94 -13.93 -10.26
N ALA A 204 6.22 -14.31 -10.32
CA ALA A 204 6.69 -15.54 -10.95
C ALA A 204 5.94 -16.79 -10.42
N ALA A 205 5.87 -16.95 -9.09
CA ALA A 205 5.19 -18.08 -8.47
C ALA A 205 3.68 -18.13 -8.80
N ARG A 206 3.05 -16.98 -9.02
CA ARG A 206 1.62 -16.87 -9.34
C ARG A 206 1.36 -17.20 -10.80
N LEU A 207 2.18 -16.65 -11.69
CA LEU A 207 2.14 -16.95 -13.13
C LEU A 207 2.29 -18.46 -13.38
N LEU A 208 3.24 -19.12 -12.70
CA LEU A 208 3.41 -20.58 -12.82
C LEU A 208 2.22 -21.38 -12.32
N ARG A 209 1.55 -20.96 -11.24
CA ARG A 209 0.36 -21.66 -10.71
C ARG A 209 -0.89 -21.54 -11.60
N GLY A 210 -0.82 -20.80 -12.72
CA GLY A 210 -2.00 -20.50 -13.54
C GLY A 210 -3.03 -19.61 -12.84
N ALA A 211 -2.70 -19.11 -11.65
CA ALA A 211 -3.51 -18.10 -11.01
C ALA A 211 -3.32 -16.81 -11.81
N ALA A 212 -4.39 -16.37 -12.48
CA ALA A 212 -4.45 -15.03 -13.03
C ALA A 212 -3.91 -14.04 -11.97
N PRO A 213 -3.17 -12.98 -12.36
CA PRO A 213 -2.95 -11.88 -11.44
C PRO A 213 -4.32 -11.49 -10.89
N PRO A 214 -4.45 -11.18 -9.58
CA PRO A 214 -5.74 -10.90 -8.99
C PRO A 214 -6.39 -9.84 -9.87
N GLY A 215 -7.46 -10.26 -10.54
CA GLY A 215 -8.33 -9.33 -11.22
C GLY A 215 -8.79 -8.30 -10.20
N PRO A 216 -9.15 -7.09 -10.63
CA PRO A 216 -9.73 -6.11 -9.72
C PRO A 216 -11.06 -6.63 -9.18
N GLY A 217 -11.04 -7.43 -8.10
CA GLY A 217 -12.25 -8.01 -7.51
C GLY A 217 -12.05 -9.39 -6.88
N ALA A 218 -11.39 -9.42 -5.73
CA ALA A 218 -11.68 -10.35 -4.63
C ALA A 218 -11.30 -9.68 -3.30
#